data_AF-A0A0H2U0Y7-F1
#
_entry.id   AF-A0A0H2U0Y7-F1
#
_cell.length_a   1.000
_cell.length_b   1.000
_cell.length_c   1.000
_cell.angle_alpha   90.00
_cell.angle_beta   90.00
_cell.angle_gamma   90.00
#
_symmetry.space_group_name_H-M   'P 1'
#
loop_
_entity.id
_entity.type
_entity.pdbx_description
1 polymer ?
#
loop_
_entity_poly.entity_id
_entity_poly.type
_entity_poly.pdbx_seq_one_letter_code
_entity_poly.pdbx_strand_id
1 'polypeptide(L)'
;LIRLQHRPIAETHTPADSTVGPPKLWCYDVCYEPPADETAEKNWTTVYCFTETEFLPQDYELMSWFTSTNPRSFFTRFVTCTKMVMGEDGDEERGIVGNITLFKDAVRETIGAKRTVIKDCKTEDERVQALAEIFGVHLTQEERDGIPNDRRLA
;
A
#
# COMPACT_ATOMS: atom_id res chain seq x y z
N LEU A 1 9.36 6.03 12.24
CA LEU A 1 9.53 7.50 12.08
C LEU A 1 9.06 7.92 10.70
N ILE A 2 8.51 9.12 10.56
CA ILE A 2 8.07 9.69 9.27
C ILE A 2 8.84 10.99 9.03
N ARG A 3 9.20 11.27 7.78
CA ARG A 3 9.69 12.59 7.36
C ARG A 3 9.09 12.98 6.02
N LEU A 4 8.92 14.28 5.81
CA LEU A 4 8.54 14.87 4.54
C LEU A 4 9.70 15.71 4.01
N GLN A 5 10.10 15.50 2.76
CA GLN A 5 11.21 16.22 2.14
C GLN A 5 10.84 16.79 0.79
N HIS A 6 11.27 18.00 0.48
CA HIS A 6 11.12 18.57 -0.85
C HIS A 6 12.41 18.36 -1.67
N ARG A 7 12.43 17.33 -2.52
CA ARG A 7 13.64 16.90 -3.25
C ARG A 7 13.33 16.27 -4.61
N PRO A 8 14.32 16.15 -5.51
CA PRO A 8 14.19 15.33 -6.71
C PRO A 8 14.01 13.84 -6.37
N ILE A 9 13.31 13.10 -7.24
CA ILE A 9 13.25 11.63 -7.21
C ILE A 9 14.29 11.03 -8.16
N ALA A 10 14.70 9.79 -7.92
CA ALA A 10 15.78 9.15 -8.66
C ALA A 10 15.45 8.97 -10.16
N GLU A 11 14.16 8.83 -10.46
CA GLU A 11 13.60 8.66 -11.80
C GLU A 11 13.49 9.97 -12.59
N THR A 12 13.78 11.11 -11.94
CA THR A 12 13.76 12.41 -12.61
C THR A 12 15.06 12.64 -13.34
N HIS A 13 15.00 12.65 -14.67
CA HIS A 13 16.12 13.01 -15.52
C HIS A 13 16.00 14.45 -15.99
N THR A 14 17.11 15.19 -15.91
CA THR A 14 17.24 16.50 -16.55
C THR A 14 18.41 16.42 -17.52
N PRO A 15 18.27 16.91 -18.77
CA PRO A 15 19.39 17.00 -19.68
C PRO A 15 20.56 17.77 -19.05
N ALA A 16 21.79 17.34 -19.32
CA ALA A 16 23.00 17.93 -18.73
C ALA A 16 23.16 19.44 -19.01
N ASP A 17 22.51 19.94 -20.07
CA ASP A 17 22.57 21.33 -20.52
C ASP A 17 21.39 22.19 -20.00
N SER A 18 20.55 21.64 -19.12
CA SER A 18 19.43 22.37 -18.53
C SER A 18 19.91 23.35 -17.45
N THR A 19 19.54 24.63 -17.60
CA THR A 19 19.76 25.67 -16.59
C THR A 19 18.85 25.53 -15.38
N VAL A 20 17.79 24.73 -15.50
CA VAL A 20 16.85 24.40 -14.43
C VAL A 20 17.16 22.98 -13.97
N GLY A 21 17.44 22.80 -12.68
CA GLY A 21 17.67 21.48 -12.10
C GLY A 21 16.42 20.58 -12.17
N PRO A 22 16.54 19.30 -11.77
CA PRO A 22 15.41 18.37 -11.81
C PRO A 22 14.23 18.91 -11.01
N PRO A 23 12.98 18.73 -11.50
CA PRO A 23 11.81 19.08 -10.72
C PRO A 23 11.85 18.39 -9.35
N LYS A 24 11.47 19.15 -8.33
CA LYS A 24 11.39 18.67 -6.95
C LYS A 24 9.95 18.31 -6.64
N LEU A 25 9.78 17.27 -5.83
CA LEU A 25 8.48 16.78 -5.35
C LEU A 25 8.55 16.68 -3.83
N TRP A 26 7.39 16.69 -3.18
CA TRP A 26 7.28 16.33 -1.77
C TRP A 26 7.36 14.82 -1.65
N CYS A 27 8.41 14.29 -1.02
CA CYS A 27 8.66 12.87 -0.80
C CYS A 27 8.30 12.49 0.63
N TYR A 28 7.33 11.58 0.77
CA TYR A 28 6.94 10.98 2.04
C TYR A 28 7.79 9.74 2.30
N ASP A 29 8.70 9.85 3.28
CA ASP A 29 9.62 8.78 3.63
C ASP A 29 9.28 8.20 5.02
N VAL A 30 9.35 6.88 5.13
CA VAL A 30 9.13 6.14 6.38
C VAL A 30 10.39 5.37 6.75
N CYS A 31 10.80 5.50 8.01
CA CYS A 31 11.79 4.64 8.63
C CYS A 31 11.04 3.65 9.53
N TYR A 32 10.95 2.39 9.06
CA TYR A 32 10.24 1.30 9.72
C TYR A 32 10.99 0.76 10.94
N GLU A 33 12.33 0.78 10.89
CA GLU A 33 13.23 0.30 11.94
C GLU A 33 14.07 1.46 12.50
N PRO A 34 13.51 2.29 13.40
CA PRO A 34 14.28 3.36 14.02
C PRO A 34 15.36 2.75 14.96
N PRO A 35 16.63 3.16 14.83
CA PRO A 35 17.68 2.70 15.73
C PRO A 35 17.46 3.25 17.14
N ALA A 36 17.89 2.49 18.16
CA ALA A 36 17.81 2.89 19.57
C ALA A 36 18.79 4.04 19.90
N ASP A 37 19.92 4.10 19.20
CA ASP A 37 20.85 5.22 19.24
C ASP A 37 20.43 6.27 18.22
N GLU A 38 20.10 7.48 18.68
CA GLU A 38 19.66 8.57 17.81
C GLU A 38 20.72 9.00 16.80
N THR A 39 22.00 8.75 17.10
CA THR A 39 23.15 9.09 16.25
C THR A 39 23.40 8.07 15.13
N ALA A 40 22.79 6.89 15.22
CA ALA A 40 22.92 5.86 14.19
C ALA A 40 22.16 6.24 12.91
N GLU A 41 22.68 5.75 11.78
CA GLU A 41 22.08 5.99 10.47
C GLU A 41 20.70 5.34 10.38
N LYS A 42 19.71 6.12 9.94
CA LYS A 42 18.32 5.68 9.80
C LYS A 42 18.09 5.21 8.37
N ASN A 43 17.59 3.99 8.21
CA ASN A 43 17.20 3.47 6.90
C ASN A 43 15.83 4.04 6.49
N TRP A 44 15.80 4.91 5.49
CA TRP A 44 14.60 5.58 5.02
C TRP A 44 14.10 4.99 3.71
N THR A 45 12.83 4.59 3.69
CA THR A 45 12.15 4.13 2.48
C THR A 45 11.21 5.21 1.97
N THR A 46 11.38 5.65 0.73
CA THR A 46 10.41 6.53 0.05
C THR A 46 9.16 5.73 -0.30
N VAL A 47 8.00 6.16 0.21
CA VAL A 47 6.72 5.47 0.00
C VAL A 47 6.00 6.01 -1.22
N TYR A 48 5.86 7.33 -1.29
CA TYR A 48 5.32 8.04 -2.45
C TYR A 48 5.79 9.49 -2.46
N CYS A 49 5.56 10.17 -3.57
CA CYS A 49 5.76 11.60 -3.70
C CYS A 49 4.52 12.27 -4.29
N PHE A 50 4.38 13.57 -4.04
CA PHE A 50 3.25 14.36 -4.53
C PHE A 50 3.67 15.80 -4.83
N THR A 51 2.80 16.50 -5.56
CA THR A 51 2.89 17.95 -5.80
C THR A 51 1.77 18.67 -5.04
N GLU A 52 1.86 19.99 -4.95
CA GLU A 52 0.78 20.83 -4.42
C GLU A 52 -0.27 21.20 -5.48
N THR A 53 -0.24 20.53 -6.64
CA THR A 53 -1.23 20.75 -7.70
C THR A 53 -2.61 20.39 -7.19
N GLU A 54 -3.61 21.23 -7.45
CA GLU A 54 -5.00 20.95 -7.12
C GLU A 54 -5.56 19.84 -8.04
N PHE A 55 -6.28 18.89 -7.45
CA PHE A 55 -6.97 17.82 -8.18
C PHE A 55 -8.49 18.02 -8.07
N LEU A 56 -9.16 17.99 -9.22
CA LEU A 56 -10.61 18.05 -9.33
C LEU A 56 -11.20 16.63 -9.36
N PRO A 57 -12.52 16.47 -9.15
CA PRO A 57 -13.18 15.16 -9.21
C PRO A 57 -12.87 14.37 -10.50
N GLN A 58 -12.77 15.06 -11.64
CA GLN A 58 -12.47 14.45 -12.94
C GLN A 58 -11.05 13.86 -13.00
N ASP A 59 -10.10 14.44 -12.28
CA ASP A 59 -8.74 13.90 -12.19
C ASP A 59 -8.77 12.55 -11.45
N TYR A 60 -9.55 12.46 -10.36
CA TYR A 60 -9.74 11.21 -9.63
C TYR A 60 -10.49 10.16 -10.45
N GLU A 61 -11.45 10.55 -11.30
CA GLU A 61 -12.11 9.63 -12.23
C GLU A 61 -11.12 9.02 -13.21
N LEU A 62 -10.23 9.83 -13.81
CA LEU A 62 -9.19 9.33 -14.73
C LEU A 62 -8.20 8.40 -14.01
N MET A 63 -7.77 8.77 -12.80
CA MET A 63 -6.87 7.94 -11.98
C MET A 63 -7.53 6.61 -11.59
N SER A 64 -8.81 6.64 -11.19
CA SER A 64 -9.61 5.46 -10.86
C SER A 64 -9.79 4.57 -12.09
N TRP A 65 -10.15 5.15 -13.25
CA TRP A 65 -10.29 4.40 -14.49
C TRP A 65 -9.00 3.68 -14.86
N PHE A 66 -7.84 4.37 -14.82
CA PHE A 66 -6.57 3.73 -15.11
C PHE A 66 -6.25 2.60 -14.12
N THR A 67 -6.40 2.83 -12.82
CA THR A 67 -6.05 1.83 -11.80
C THR A 67 -7.00 0.62 -11.83
N SER A 68 -8.27 0.80 -12.22
CA SER A 68 -9.29 -0.26 -12.28
C SER A 68 -9.43 -0.97 -13.62
N THR A 69 -8.92 -0.42 -14.73
CA THR A 69 -9.09 -1.01 -16.07
C THR A 69 -7.78 -1.33 -16.78
N ASN A 70 -6.68 -0.66 -16.46
CA ASN A 70 -5.44 -0.85 -17.20
C ASN A 70 -4.78 -2.20 -16.85
N PRO A 71 -4.40 -3.05 -17.84
CA PRO A 71 -3.71 -4.32 -17.57
C PRO A 71 -2.35 -4.18 -16.88
N ARG A 72 -1.71 -3.01 -16.97
CA ARG A 72 -0.46 -2.73 -16.25
C ARG A 72 -0.68 -2.44 -14.77
N SER A 73 -1.88 -2.00 -14.39
CA SER A 73 -2.25 -1.89 -12.98
C SER A 73 -2.21 -3.27 -12.34
N PHE A 74 -1.65 -3.38 -11.14
CA PHE A 74 -1.69 -4.65 -10.42
C PHE A 74 -3.06 -4.89 -9.77
N PHE A 75 -3.85 -3.82 -9.54
CA PHE A 75 -5.21 -3.92 -8.99
C PHE A 75 -6.17 -4.68 -9.92
N THR A 76 -5.88 -4.73 -11.23
CA THR A 76 -6.67 -5.52 -12.19
C THR A 76 -6.26 -6.99 -12.25
N ARG A 77 -5.14 -7.36 -11.60
CA ARG A 77 -4.53 -8.69 -11.72
C ARG A 77 -4.47 -9.44 -10.40
N PHE A 78 -4.32 -8.75 -9.28
CA PHE A 78 -4.19 -9.36 -7.97
C PHE A 78 -5.28 -8.90 -7.02
N VAL A 79 -5.88 -9.86 -6.32
CA VAL A 79 -6.77 -9.58 -5.19
C VAL A 79 -5.93 -8.99 -4.07
N THR A 80 -6.33 -7.81 -3.60
CA THR A 80 -5.71 -7.13 -2.47
C THR A 80 -6.77 -6.57 -1.54
N CYS A 81 -6.55 -6.68 -0.24
CA CYS A 81 -7.41 -6.09 0.78
C CYS A 81 -6.55 -5.70 1.97
N THR A 82 -6.73 -4.50 2.51
CA THR A 82 -5.96 -4.01 3.64
C THR A 82 -6.90 -3.52 4.73
N LYS A 83 -6.62 -3.92 5.97
CA LYS A 83 -7.30 -3.49 7.19
C LYS A 83 -6.27 -2.87 8.14
N MET A 84 -6.56 -1.70 8.69
CA MET A 84 -5.69 -1.05 9.66
C MET A 84 -5.91 -1.66 11.05
N VAL A 85 -4.81 -1.84 11.80
CA VAL A 85 -4.82 -2.34 13.18
C VAL A 85 -4.72 -1.16 14.12
N MET A 86 -5.68 -1.05 15.04
CA MET A 86 -5.71 -0.01 16.08
C MET A 86 -4.97 -0.52 17.33
N GLY A 87 -4.30 0.38 18.05
CA GLY A 87 -3.75 0.09 19.38
C GLY A 87 -4.85 -0.22 20.42
N GLU A 88 -4.48 -0.87 21.52
CA GLU A 88 -5.41 -1.23 22.60
C GLU A 88 -5.84 -0.01 23.45
N ASP A 89 -7.00 -0.12 24.10
CA ASP A 89 -7.52 0.91 25.00
C ASP A 89 -6.66 1.00 26.28
N GLY A 90 -5.86 2.07 26.38
CA GLY A 90 -5.01 2.34 27.55
C GLY A 90 -3.64 2.92 27.20
N ASP A 91 -3.20 2.77 25.95
CA ASP A 91 -2.03 3.46 25.43
C ASP A 91 -2.38 4.92 25.09
N GLU A 92 -1.48 5.85 25.42
CA GLU A 92 -1.68 7.30 25.31
C GLU A 92 -1.93 7.79 23.86
N GLU A 93 -1.72 6.93 22.86
CA GLU A 93 -2.02 7.20 21.45
C GLU A 93 -3.06 6.20 20.89
N ARG A 94 -4.32 6.65 20.74
CA ARG A 94 -5.35 5.99 19.93
C ARG A 94 -4.98 6.04 18.44
N GLY A 95 -3.97 5.27 18.04
CA GLY A 95 -3.38 5.31 16.71
C GLY A 95 -3.48 3.98 15.95
N ILE A 96 -3.21 4.07 14.65
CA ILE A 96 -2.98 2.89 13.81
C ILE A 96 -1.57 2.38 14.12
N VAL A 97 -1.47 1.19 14.69
CA VAL A 97 -0.19 0.54 15.06
C VAL A 97 0.35 -0.37 13.96
N GLY A 98 -0.48 -0.66 12.96
CA GLY A 98 -0.09 -1.52 11.85
C GLY A 98 -1.22 -1.79 10.86
N ASN A 99 -1.03 -2.80 10.02
CA ASN A 99 -2.05 -3.23 9.06
C ASN A 99 -1.98 -4.75 8.81
N ILE A 100 -3.12 -5.31 8.42
CA ILE A 100 -3.24 -6.64 7.86
C ILE A 100 -3.55 -6.47 6.38
N THR A 101 -2.76 -7.10 5.51
CA THR A 101 -2.90 -7.02 4.05
C THR A 101 -2.96 -8.40 3.41
N LEU A 102 -4.06 -8.72 2.75
CA LEU A 102 -4.15 -9.79 1.76
C LEU A 102 -3.54 -9.26 0.47
N PHE A 103 -2.58 -9.99 -0.09
CA PHE A 103 -2.07 -9.73 -1.44
C PHE A 103 -1.87 -11.06 -2.16
N LYS A 104 -2.60 -11.24 -3.26
CA LYS A 104 -2.68 -12.47 -4.06
C LYS A 104 -3.22 -13.65 -3.25
N ASP A 105 -2.35 -14.41 -2.62
CA ASP A 105 -2.62 -15.66 -1.88
C ASP A 105 -2.30 -15.55 -0.39
N ALA A 106 -1.52 -14.56 0.03
CA ALA A 106 -1.02 -14.47 1.39
C ALA A 106 -1.57 -13.25 2.13
N VAL A 107 -2.07 -13.49 3.35
CA VAL A 107 -2.42 -12.48 4.34
C VAL A 107 -1.22 -12.24 5.23
N ARG A 108 -0.80 -10.97 5.31
CA ARG A 108 0.36 -10.55 6.08
C ARG A 108 -0.04 -9.48 7.07
N GLU A 109 0.34 -9.66 8.31
CA GLU A 109 0.26 -8.64 9.35
C GLU A 109 1.58 -7.89 9.41
N THR A 110 1.50 -6.57 9.50
CA THR A 110 2.65 -5.69 9.68
C THR A 110 2.39 -4.79 10.88
N ILE A 111 3.13 -4.99 11.97
CA ILE A 111 3.12 -4.13 13.17
C ILE A 111 4.52 -3.54 13.33
N GLY A 112 4.64 -2.22 13.29
CA GLY A 112 5.95 -1.55 13.20
C GLY A 112 6.78 -2.07 12.01
N ALA A 113 7.99 -2.57 12.27
CA ALA A 113 8.86 -3.19 11.27
C ALA A 113 8.56 -4.68 11.02
N LYS A 114 7.85 -5.34 11.94
CA LYS A 114 7.67 -6.78 11.89
C LYS A 114 6.56 -7.12 10.91
N ARG A 115 6.91 -7.87 9.86
CA ARG A 115 5.97 -8.41 8.87
C ARG A 115 5.90 -9.93 9.01
N THR A 116 4.69 -10.44 9.22
CA THR A 116 4.45 -11.87 9.44
C THR A 116 3.34 -12.38 8.52
N VAL A 117 3.51 -13.55 7.91
CA VAL A 117 2.43 -14.21 7.17
C VAL A 117 1.53 -14.89 8.19
N ILE A 118 0.27 -14.49 8.28
CA ILE A 118 -0.70 -15.04 9.24
C ILE A 118 -1.65 -16.06 8.60
N LYS A 119 -1.81 -16.01 7.27
CA LYS A 119 -2.56 -17.00 6.50
C LYS A 119 -1.99 -17.08 5.08
N ASP A 120 -1.78 -18.28 4.60
CA ASP A 120 -1.38 -18.59 3.22
C ASP A 120 -2.53 -19.41 2.61
N CYS A 121 -3.25 -18.82 1.65
CA CYS A 121 -4.43 -19.41 1.03
C CYS A 121 -3.99 -20.23 -0.18
N LYS A 122 -4.34 -21.51 -0.20
CA LYS A 122 -4.03 -22.43 -1.31
C LYS A 122 -5.15 -22.50 -2.33
N THR A 123 -6.39 -22.29 -1.90
CA THR A 123 -7.59 -22.35 -2.75
C THR A 123 -8.35 -21.03 -2.73
N GLU A 124 -9.24 -20.84 -3.72
CA GLU A 124 -10.08 -19.65 -3.77
C GLU A 124 -11.03 -19.57 -2.57
N ASP A 125 -11.57 -20.71 -2.14
CA ASP A 125 -12.45 -20.79 -0.99
C ASP A 125 -11.75 -20.35 0.29
N GLU A 126 -10.48 -20.74 0.48
CA GLU A 126 -9.68 -20.27 1.62
C GLU A 126 -9.46 -18.75 1.56
N ARG A 127 -9.27 -18.18 0.37
CA ARG A 127 -9.09 -16.73 0.20
C ARG A 127 -10.39 -15.97 0.47
N VAL A 128 -11.53 -16.48 0.00
CA VAL A 128 -12.86 -15.91 0.27
C VAL A 128 -13.20 -16.01 1.76
N GLN A 129 -12.85 -17.12 2.41
CA GLN A 129 -13.00 -17.27 3.85
C GLN A 129 -12.12 -16.27 4.62
N ALA A 130 -10.86 -16.08 4.21
CA ALA A 130 -9.97 -15.09 4.82
C ALA A 130 -10.51 -13.65 4.66
N LEU A 131 -11.08 -13.30 3.51
CA LEU A 131 -11.77 -12.02 3.30
C LEU A 131 -12.89 -11.80 4.32
N ALA A 132 -13.72 -12.81 4.56
CA ALA A 132 -14.81 -12.74 5.52
C ALA A 132 -14.29 -12.63 6.96
N GLU A 133 -13.43 -13.56 7.39
CA GLU A 133 -13.04 -13.69 8.81
C GLU A 133 -12.08 -12.59 9.28
N ILE A 134 -11.13 -12.19 8.43
CA ILE A 134 -10.06 -11.25 8.81
C ILE A 134 -10.47 -9.81 8.45
N PHE A 135 -11.02 -9.62 7.25
CA PHE A 135 -11.31 -8.29 6.70
C PHE A 135 -12.77 -7.87 6.88
N GLY A 136 -13.68 -8.78 7.24
CA GLY A 136 -15.12 -8.49 7.32
C GLY A 136 -15.77 -8.29 5.95
N VAL A 137 -15.14 -8.78 4.88
CA VAL A 137 -15.63 -8.66 3.50
C VAL A 137 -16.36 -9.94 3.13
N HIS A 138 -17.69 -9.89 3.14
CA HIS A 138 -18.54 -11.02 2.80
C HIS A 138 -19.01 -10.94 1.36
N LEU A 139 -18.50 -11.85 0.51
CA LEU A 139 -18.97 -11.97 -0.87
C LEU A 139 -20.21 -12.84 -0.96
N THR A 140 -21.21 -12.35 -1.68
CA THR A 140 -22.38 -13.13 -2.14
C THR A 140 -21.95 -14.24 -3.11
N GLN A 141 -22.85 -15.18 -3.39
CA GLN A 141 -22.56 -16.25 -4.34
C GLN A 141 -22.26 -15.69 -5.74
N GLU A 142 -23.05 -14.70 -6.19
CA GLU A 142 -22.86 -14.04 -7.48
C GLU A 142 -21.50 -13.34 -7.60
N GLU A 143 -21.03 -12.69 -6.54
CA GLU A 143 -19.71 -12.04 -6.52
C GLU A 143 -18.56 -13.06 -6.53
N ARG A 144 -18.72 -14.20 -5.85
CA ARG A 144 -17.74 -15.30 -5.89
C ARG A 144 -17.66 -15.89 -7.30
N ASP A 145 -18.82 -16.11 -7.93
CA ASP A 145 -18.91 -16.63 -9.28
C ASP A 145 -18.39 -15.64 -10.33
N GLY A 146 -18.47 -14.34 -10.03
CA GLY A 146 -17.88 -13.26 -10.82
C GLY A 146 -16.34 -13.20 -10.81
N ILE A 147 -15.65 -13.90 -9.91
CA ILE A 147 -14.18 -13.95 -9.90
C ILE A 147 -13.70 -14.74 -11.12
N PRO A 148 -12.98 -14.10 -12.07
CA PRO A 148 -12.51 -14.76 -13.29
C PRO A 148 -11.63 -15.97 -12.99
N ASN A 149 -11.79 -17.06 -13.74
CA ASN A 149 -11.06 -18.32 -13.52
C ASN A 149 -9.54 -18.14 -13.56
N ASP A 150 -9.01 -17.26 -14.41
CA ASP A 150 -7.58 -16.95 -14.53
C ASP A 150 -7.02 -16.20 -13.30
N ARG A 151 -7.89 -15.70 -12.42
CA ARG A 151 -7.52 -14.97 -11.19
C ARG A 151 -7.78 -15.78 -9.92
N ARG A 152 -8.45 -16.93 -10.04
CA ARG A 152 -8.70 -17.82 -8.92
C ARG A 152 -7.42 -18.52 -8.48
N LEU A 153 -7.29 -18.77 -7.18
CA LEU A 153 -6.31 -19.72 -6.68
C LEU A 153 -6.70 -21.16 -7.08
N ALA A 154 -5.71 -22.05 -7.04
CA ALA A 154 -5.83 -23.43 -7.53
C ALA A 154 -6.87 -24.27 -6.77
#